data_AF-A0A359EYV5-F1
#
_entry.id   AF-A0A359EYV5-F1
#
_cell.length_a   1.000
_cell.length_b   1.000
_cell.length_c   1.000
_cell.angle_alpha   90.00
_cell.angle_beta   90.00
_cell.angle_gamma   90.00
#
_symmetry.space_group_name_H-M   'P 1'
#
loop_
_entity.id
_entity.type
_entity.pdbx_description
1 polymer ?
#
loop_
_entity_poly.entity_id
_entity_poly.type
_entity_poly.pdbx_seq_one_letter_code
_entity_poly.pdbx_strand_id
1 'polypeptide(L)'
;MTTAAKDCVAGDWVAVNGAECRVEAVLPRRTAFVRRAARGATTAQTLAANMDVVLVVQAFDPGVNLRRLERELVLAHQSGATPVVVITKSDRVDEATLQRTVAETQLVAPGVRVVCVSNVTLQGFDDLREIVKIGVTFALLGSSGVGKSTLVNSLAGETVQLEGEIRTGDGKGRHTTT
;
A
#
# COMPACT_ATOMS: atom_id res chain seq x y z
N MET A 1 29.28 -14.86 12.69
CA MET A 1 28.47 -13.63 12.53
C MET A 1 27.20 -14.02 11.81
N THR A 2 26.09 -14.16 12.54
CA THR A 2 24.85 -14.77 12.05
C THR A 2 24.15 -13.82 11.08
N THR A 3 24.00 -14.24 9.83
CA THR A 3 23.51 -13.48 8.66
C THR A 3 22.04 -13.03 8.79
N ALA A 4 21.31 -13.45 9.82
CA ALA A 4 19.86 -13.33 9.94
C ALA A 4 19.32 -11.88 9.98
N ALA A 5 20.03 -10.94 10.60
CA ALA A 5 19.58 -9.55 10.69
C ALA A 5 19.63 -8.81 9.33
N LYS A 6 20.41 -9.30 8.37
CA LYS A 6 20.72 -8.55 7.14
C LYS A 6 19.56 -8.52 6.13
N ASP A 7 18.59 -9.43 6.28
CA ASP A 7 17.45 -9.59 5.35
C ASP A 7 16.08 -9.33 6.01
N CYS A 8 16.06 -8.81 7.24
CA CYS A 8 14.84 -8.43 7.94
C CYS A 8 14.15 -7.26 7.23
N VAL A 9 12.84 -7.36 7.06
CA VAL A 9 12.01 -6.29 6.50
C VAL A 9 10.83 -5.98 7.41
N ALA A 10 10.16 -4.85 7.16
CA ALA A 10 8.92 -4.52 7.85
C ALA A 10 7.89 -5.65 7.68
N GLY A 11 7.28 -6.06 8.80
CA GLY A 11 6.31 -7.14 8.88
C GLY A 11 6.91 -8.54 9.08
N ASP A 12 8.23 -8.71 9.11
CA ASP A 12 8.82 -10.00 9.50
C ASP A 12 8.52 -10.37 10.95
N TRP A 13 8.14 -11.63 11.15
CA TRP A 13 8.16 -12.24 12.47
C TRP A 13 9.58 -12.69 12.78
N VAL A 14 10.11 -12.28 13.92
CA VAL A 14 11.51 -12.54 14.30
C VAL A 14 11.63 -13.20 15.66
N ALA A 15 12.59 -14.11 15.80
CA ALA A 15 13.06 -14.59 17.10
C ALA A 15 14.08 -13.59 17.64
N VAL A 16 13.89 -13.14 18.88
CA VAL A 16 14.72 -12.11 19.51
C VAL A 16 15.35 -12.68 20.78
N ASN A 17 16.65 -12.44 20.95
CA ASN A 17 17.31 -12.62 22.23
C ASN A 17 16.96 -11.45 23.15
N GLY A 18 16.14 -11.70 24.17
CA GLY A 18 15.66 -10.65 25.07
C GLY A 18 16.76 -9.98 25.92
N ALA A 19 17.87 -10.68 26.20
CA ALA A 19 18.97 -10.13 27.00
C ALA A 19 19.84 -9.15 26.21
N GLU A 20 19.96 -9.37 24.90
CA GLU A 20 20.87 -8.61 24.01
C GLU A 20 20.11 -7.76 22.98
N CYS A 21 18.78 -7.72 23.06
CA CYS A 21 17.88 -7.03 22.10
C CYS A 21 18.24 -7.29 20.64
N ARG A 22 18.65 -8.52 20.32
CA ARG A 22 19.18 -8.90 19.00
C ARG A 22 18.24 -9.87 18.29
N VAL A 23 17.98 -9.61 17.01
CA VAL A 23 17.30 -10.57 16.12
C VAL A 23 18.21 -11.77 15.86
N GLU A 24 17.74 -12.96 16.22
CA GLU A 24 18.47 -14.22 16.02
C GLU A 24 18.04 -14.94 14.74
N ALA A 25 16.75 -14.86 14.40
CA ALA A 25 16.20 -15.48 13.20
C ALA A 25 14.98 -14.74 12.66
N VAL A 26 14.78 -14.83 11.35
CA VAL A 26 13.53 -14.45 10.67
C VAL A 26 12.71 -15.71 10.45
N LEU A 27 11.44 -15.70 10.87
CA LEU A 27 10.51 -16.82 10.71
C LEU A 27 9.96 -16.87 9.26
N PRO A 28 9.45 -18.03 8.80
CA PRO A 28 8.91 -18.17 7.45
C PRO A 28 7.82 -17.14 7.13
N ARG A 29 7.95 -16.48 5.98
CA ARG A 29 7.01 -15.45 5.50
C ARG A 29 5.78 -16.09 4.86
N ARG A 30 4.60 -15.58 5.19
CA ARG A 30 3.32 -15.95 4.54
C ARG A 30 3.13 -15.23 3.22
N THR A 31 3.50 -13.95 3.17
CA THR A 31 3.44 -13.08 1.99
C THR A 31 4.72 -12.25 1.92
N ALA A 32 5.10 -11.80 0.73
CA ALA A 32 6.31 -11.00 0.54
C ALA A 32 6.24 -10.08 -0.68
N PHE A 33 6.46 -8.78 -0.47
CA PHE A 33 6.71 -7.85 -1.55
C PHE A 33 8.16 -7.95 -2.00
N VAL A 34 8.38 -8.54 -3.17
CA VAL A 34 9.72 -8.73 -3.72
C VAL A 34 9.91 -7.82 -4.93
N ARG A 35 10.85 -6.89 -4.82
CA ARG A 35 11.33 -6.11 -5.95
C ARG A 35 12.43 -6.89 -6.66
N ARG A 36 12.12 -7.38 -7.86
CA ARG A 36 13.15 -7.91 -8.77
C ARG A 36 14.02 -6.76 -9.26
N ALA A 37 15.33 -6.91 -9.13
CA ALA A 37 16.28 -5.93 -9.65
C ALA A 37 16.14 -5.79 -11.17
N ALA A 38 16.29 -4.56 -11.68
CA ALA A 38 16.49 -4.34 -13.11
C ALA A 38 17.84 -4.96 -13.54
N ARG A 39 17.92 -5.38 -14.81
CA ARG A 39 19.09 -6.05 -15.43
C ARG A 39 20.42 -5.59 -14.83
N GLY A 40 21.12 -6.50 -14.15
CA GLY A 40 22.49 -6.29 -13.63
C GLY A 40 22.67 -6.52 -12.13
N ALA A 41 21.61 -6.40 -11.31
CA ALA A 41 21.66 -6.80 -9.90
C ALA A 41 21.11 -8.23 -9.74
N THR A 42 21.91 -9.10 -9.11
CA THR A 42 21.71 -10.55 -9.06
C THR A 42 20.78 -11.04 -7.95
N THR A 43 20.27 -10.16 -7.09
CA THR A 43 19.44 -10.54 -5.94
C THR A 43 18.12 -9.77 -5.91
N ALA A 44 17.01 -10.51 -5.79
CA ALA A 44 15.70 -9.94 -5.55
C ALA A 44 15.67 -9.35 -4.13
N GLN A 45 15.17 -8.13 -3.97
CA GLN A 45 15.09 -7.48 -2.67
C GLN A 45 13.67 -7.61 -2.11
N THR A 46 13.53 -8.18 -0.91
CA THR A 46 12.25 -8.12 -0.19
C THR A 46 12.10 -6.71 0.39
N LEU A 47 10.92 -6.11 0.24
CA LEU A 47 10.60 -4.76 0.73
C LEU A 47 9.74 -4.80 1.99
N ALA A 48 8.80 -5.75 2.06
CA ALA A 48 7.91 -5.99 3.18
C ALA A 48 7.43 -7.44 3.17
N ALA A 49 7.00 -7.97 4.31
CA ALA A 49 6.53 -9.34 4.46
C ALA A 49 5.29 -9.41 5.35
N ASN A 50 4.54 -10.51 5.24
CA ASN A 50 3.36 -10.81 6.08
C ASN A 50 2.28 -9.71 6.05
N MET A 51 2.08 -9.10 4.87
CA MET A 51 0.91 -8.26 4.59
C MET A 51 -0.26 -9.17 4.23
N ASP A 52 -1.40 -9.01 4.91
CA ASP A 52 -2.65 -9.69 4.58
C ASP A 52 -3.35 -9.01 3.40
N VAL A 53 -3.31 -7.68 3.37
CA VAL A 53 -4.02 -6.84 2.40
C VAL A 53 -3.08 -5.82 1.75
N VAL A 54 -3.33 -5.53 0.47
CA VAL A 54 -2.64 -4.45 -0.26
C VAL A 54 -3.68 -3.49 -0.79
N LEU A 55 -3.69 -2.28 -0.23
CA LEU A 55 -4.53 -1.19 -0.70
C LEU A 55 -3.82 -0.53 -1.90
N VAL A 56 -4.33 -0.78 -3.11
CA VAL A 56 -3.86 -0.12 -4.34
C VAL A 56 -4.62 1.20 -4.50
N VAL A 57 -3.96 2.28 -4.09
CA VAL A 57 -4.54 3.60 -3.92
C VAL A 57 -4.44 4.42 -5.22
N GLN A 58 -5.60 4.81 -5.74
CA GLN A 58 -5.79 5.75 -6.83
C GLN A 58 -6.55 6.99 -6.30
N ALA A 59 -6.75 8.00 -7.15
CA ALA A 59 -7.53 9.19 -6.77
C ALA A 59 -8.41 9.65 -7.93
N PHE A 60 -9.57 10.23 -7.63
CA PHE A 60 -10.44 10.87 -8.62
C PHE A 60 -9.82 12.09 -9.29
N ASP A 61 -8.87 12.73 -8.62
CA ASP A 61 -8.12 13.88 -9.13
C ASP A 61 -6.61 13.61 -8.98
N PRO A 62 -5.88 13.43 -10.10
CA PRO A 62 -6.24 13.77 -11.50
C PRO A 62 -7.04 12.70 -12.28
N GLY A 63 -7.42 11.60 -11.64
CA GLY A 63 -8.16 10.50 -12.25
C GLY A 63 -7.41 9.16 -12.16
N VAL A 64 -8.15 8.06 -12.32
CA VAL A 64 -7.62 6.70 -12.20
C VAL A 64 -6.80 6.33 -13.43
N ASN A 65 -5.53 6.00 -13.24
CA ASN A 65 -4.68 5.48 -14.31
C ASN A 65 -4.83 3.96 -14.41
N LEU A 66 -5.78 3.49 -15.23
CA LEU A 66 -6.11 2.07 -15.36
C LEU A 66 -4.89 1.20 -15.74
N ARG A 67 -4.04 1.65 -16.67
CA ARG A 67 -2.83 0.91 -17.06
C ARG A 67 -1.82 0.77 -15.93
N ARG A 68 -1.73 1.77 -15.05
CA ARG A 68 -0.89 1.69 -13.85
C ARG A 68 -1.52 0.76 -12.83
N LEU A 69 -2.82 0.87 -12.62
CA LEU A 69 -3.58 0.03 -11.70
C LEU A 69 -3.39 -1.45 -12.03
N GLU A 70 -3.51 -1.87 -13.30
CA GLU A 70 -3.28 -3.25 -13.71
C GLU A 70 -1.90 -3.78 -13.27
N ARG A 71 -0.85 -2.98 -13.47
CA ARG A 71 0.51 -3.37 -13.05
C ARG A 71 0.66 -3.44 -11.54
N GLU A 72 0.02 -2.53 -10.81
CA GLU A 72 0.05 -2.49 -9.35
C GLU A 72 -0.72 -3.68 -8.76
N LEU A 73 -1.85 -4.07 -9.37
CA LEU A 73 -2.61 -5.27 -9.01
C LEU A 73 -1.80 -6.56 -9.24
N VAL A 74 -1.05 -6.64 -10.36
CA VAL A 74 -0.13 -7.77 -10.60
C VAL A 74 0.90 -7.89 -9.49
N LEU A 75 1.48 -6.77 -9.04
CA LEU A 75 2.45 -6.77 -7.94
C LEU A 75 1.80 -7.18 -6.61
N ALA A 76 0.60 -6.69 -6.32
CA ALA A 76 -0.15 -7.05 -5.13
C ALA A 76 -0.45 -8.56 -5.10
N HIS A 77 -0.97 -9.13 -6.19
CA HIS A 77 -1.22 -10.57 -6.29
C HIS A 77 0.06 -11.40 -6.18
N GLN A 78 1.16 -10.98 -6.82
CA GLN A 78 2.44 -11.67 -6.73
C GLN A 78 3.01 -11.70 -5.31
N SER A 79 2.63 -10.75 -4.45
CA SER A 79 3.04 -10.74 -3.04
C SER A 79 2.39 -11.85 -2.21
N GLY A 80 1.28 -12.42 -2.67
CA GLY A 80 0.43 -13.35 -1.92
C GLY A 80 -0.62 -12.67 -1.04
N ALA A 81 -0.59 -11.33 -0.92
CA ALA A 81 -1.60 -10.57 -0.20
C ALA A 81 -2.87 -10.36 -1.02
N THR A 82 -3.99 -10.07 -0.34
CA THR A 82 -5.27 -9.76 -0.99
C THR A 82 -5.29 -8.31 -1.48
N PRO A 83 -5.40 -8.02 -2.78
CA PRO A 83 -5.53 -6.65 -3.25
C PRO A 83 -6.91 -6.08 -2.99
N VAL A 84 -6.96 -4.79 -2.72
CA VAL A 84 -8.17 -3.96 -2.69
C VAL A 84 -7.85 -2.65 -3.39
N VAL A 85 -8.69 -2.21 -4.33
CA VAL A 85 -8.53 -0.90 -4.95
C VAL A 85 -9.21 0.14 -4.08
N VAL A 86 -8.49 1.20 -3.72
CA VAL A 86 -9.03 2.34 -2.98
C VAL A 86 -8.92 3.59 -3.84
N ILE A 87 -10.03 4.24 -4.15
CA ILE A 87 -10.06 5.47 -4.94
C ILE A 87 -10.39 6.63 -4.03
N THR A 88 -9.41 7.48 -3.75
CA THR A 88 -9.53 8.61 -2.83
C THR A 88 -10.08 9.86 -3.51
N LYS A 89 -10.41 10.87 -2.69
CA LYS A 89 -10.92 12.19 -3.11
C LYS A 89 -12.28 12.11 -3.82
N SER A 90 -13.16 11.21 -3.38
CA SER A 90 -14.50 11.07 -3.95
C SER A 90 -15.37 12.32 -3.79
N ASP A 91 -15.02 13.20 -2.84
CA ASP A 91 -15.64 14.52 -2.65
C ASP A 91 -15.46 15.48 -3.84
N ARG A 92 -14.55 15.18 -4.77
CA ARG A 92 -14.23 16.07 -5.91
C ARG A 92 -15.05 15.80 -7.17
N VAL A 93 -15.92 14.80 -7.16
CA VAL A 93 -16.67 14.37 -8.33
C VAL A 93 -18.14 14.19 -8.00
N ASP A 94 -18.99 14.28 -9.03
CA ASP A 94 -20.40 13.94 -8.89
C ASP A 94 -20.61 12.41 -8.89
N GLU A 95 -21.81 12.01 -8.49
CA GLU A 95 -22.19 10.59 -8.40
C GLU A 95 -22.08 9.88 -9.77
N ALA A 96 -22.43 10.57 -10.85
CA ALA A 96 -22.36 10.00 -12.20
C ALA A 96 -20.92 9.70 -12.64
N THR A 97 -19.96 10.53 -12.24
CA THR A 97 -18.53 10.30 -12.50
C THR A 97 -17.99 9.21 -11.59
N LEU A 98 -18.36 9.22 -10.31
CA LEU A 98 -18.00 8.18 -9.35
C LEU A 98 -18.38 6.79 -9.86
N GLN A 99 -19.64 6.58 -10.23
CA GLN A 99 -20.13 5.29 -10.70
C GLN A 99 -19.45 4.84 -12.00
N ARG A 100 -19.20 5.76 -12.93
CA ARG A 100 -18.46 5.46 -14.17
C ARG A 100 -17.03 5.01 -13.88
N THR A 101 -16.30 5.74 -13.04
CA THR A 101 -14.92 5.37 -12.67
C THR A 101 -14.87 4.03 -11.93
N VAL A 102 -15.83 3.73 -11.05
CA VAL A 102 -15.91 2.42 -10.38
C VAL A 102 -16.12 1.31 -11.40
N ALA A 103 -17.05 1.47 -12.34
CA ALA A 103 -17.30 0.48 -13.38
C ALA A 103 -16.06 0.23 -14.25
N GLU A 104 -15.39 1.30 -14.71
CA GLU A 104 -14.13 1.19 -15.48
C GLU A 104 -13.02 0.51 -14.70
N THR A 105 -12.91 0.80 -13.39
CA THR A 105 -11.93 0.19 -12.50
C THR A 105 -12.21 -1.31 -12.34
N GLN A 106 -13.47 -1.71 -12.18
CA GLN A 106 -13.86 -3.11 -12.04
C GLN A 106 -13.56 -3.93 -13.30
N LEU A 107 -13.63 -3.32 -14.49
CA LEU A 107 -13.28 -4.00 -15.74
C LEU A 107 -11.80 -4.42 -15.78
N VAL A 108 -10.90 -3.63 -15.19
CA VAL A 108 -9.45 -3.93 -15.14
C VAL A 108 -9.02 -4.63 -13.85
N ALA A 109 -9.94 -4.76 -12.89
CA ALA A 109 -9.71 -5.38 -11.58
C ALA A 109 -10.77 -6.46 -11.26
N PRO A 110 -10.96 -7.47 -12.13
CA PRO A 110 -12.01 -8.47 -11.95
C PRO A 110 -11.81 -9.24 -10.64
N GLY A 111 -12.87 -9.33 -9.83
CA GLY A 111 -12.84 -10.01 -8.53
C GLY A 111 -12.12 -9.25 -7.41
N VAL A 112 -11.64 -8.03 -7.67
CA VAL A 112 -11.00 -7.17 -6.67
C VAL A 112 -12.03 -6.19 -6.12
N ARG A 113 -12.13 -6.05 -4.79
CA ARG A 113 -13.00 -5.06 -4.14
C ARG A 113 -12.50 -3.65 -4.50
N VAL A 114 -13.42 -2.77 -4.92
CA VAL A 114 -13.17 -1.36 -5.18
C VAL A 114 -13.91 -0.53 -4.12
N VAL A 115 -13.21 0.34 -3.42
CA VAL A 115 -13.76 1.21 -2.37
C VAL A 115 -13.43 2.66 -2.71
N CYS A 116 -14.45 3.51 -2.79
CA CYS A 116 -14.28 4.95 -2.97
C CYS A 116 -14.32 5.64 -1.61
N VAL A 117 -13.38 6.54 -1.34
CA VAL A 117 -13.30 7.26 -0.08
C VAL A 117 -13.05 8.75 -0.25
N SER A 118 -13.56 9.52 0.71
CA SER A 118 -13.18 10.91 0.90
C SER A 118 -12.58 11.08 2.28
N ASN A 119 -11.35 11.59 2.34
CA ASN A 119 -10.72 11.96 3.61
C ASN A 119 -11.36 13.21 4.22
N VAL A 120 -12.14 13.98 3.44
CA VAL A 120 -12.82 15.21 3.88
C VAL A 120 -14.15 14.87 4.55
N THR A 121 -14.97 14.04 3.88
CA THR A 121 -16.31 13.67 4.39
C THR A 121 -16.31 12.40 5.22
N LEU A 122 -15.20 11.66 5.23
CA LEU A 122 -15.04 10.32 5.81
C LEU A 122 -15.97 9.26 5.20
N GLN A 123 -16.60 9.56 4.05
CA GLN A 123 -17.39 8.57 3.32
C GLN A 123 -16.51 7.38 2.88
N GLY A 124 -17.05 6.17 2.98
CA GLY A 124 -16.38 4.93 2.59
C GLY A 124 -15.34 4.41 3.59
N PHE A 125 -15.11 5.11 4.70
CA PHE A 125 -14.17 4.64 5.73
C PHE A 125 -14.67 3.44 6.53
N ASP A 126 -15.98 3.23 6.64
CA ASP A 126 -16.51 2.06 7.33
C ASP A 126 -16.21 0.77 6.57
N ASP A 127 -16.33 0.78 5.23
CA ASP A 127 -15.88 -0.30 4.36
C ASP A 127 -14.37 -0.56 4.51
N LEU A 128 -13.56 0.50 4.54
CA LEU A 128 -12.12 0.34 4.75
C LEU A 128 -11.80 -0.25 6.12
N ARG A 129 -12.44 0.21 7.19
CA ARG A 129 -12.21 -0.30 8.55
C ARG A 129 -12.58 -1.78 8.70
N GLU A 130 -13.58 -2.24 7.96
CA GLU A 130 -13.91 -3.67 7.88
C GLU A 130 -12.77 -4.48 7.25
N ILE A 131 -12.16 -3.93 6.19
CA ILE A 131 -11.03 -4.55 5.47
C ILE A 131 -9.76 -4.54 6.33
N VAL A 132 -9.43 -3.42 6.97
CA VAL A 132 -8.22 -3.23 7.79
C VAL A 132 -8.49 -3.35 9.30
N LYS A 133 -9.37 -4.26 9.68
CA LYS A 133 -9.72 -4.52 11.07
C LYS A 133 -8.51 -4.95 11.91
N ILE A 134 -8.66 -4.88 13.23
CA ILE A 134 -7.65 -5.34 14.20
C ILE A 134 -7.16 -6.75 13.83
N GLY A 135 -5.85 -6.92 13.79
CA GLY A 135 -5.18 -8.17 13.43
C GLY A 135 -4.89 -8.34 11.94
N VAL A 136 -5.34 -7.42 11.07
CA VAL A 136 -5.01 -7.39 9.64
C VAL A 136 -3.82 -6.45 9.42
N THR A 137 -2.77 -6.96 8.80
CA THR A 137 -1.62 -6.16 8.38
C THR A 137 -1.80 -5.73 6.93
N PHE A 138 -1.61 -4.45 6.62
CA PHE A 138 -1.81 -3.95 5.26
C PHE A 138 -0.70 -3.01 4.80
N ALA A 139 -0.50 -2.97 3.48
CA ALA A 139 0.39 -2.02 2.82
C ALA A 139 -0.38 -1.14 1.84
N LEU A 140 0.10 0.09 1.62
CA LEU A 140 -0.43 0.99 0.60
C LEU A 140 0.52 1.04 -0.60
N LEU A 141 -0.03 0.84 -1.80
CA LEU A 141 0.66 0.97 -3.08
C LEU A 141 -0.02 2.05 -3.92
N GLY A 142 0.74 2.94 -4.55
CA GLY A 142 0.16 3.95 -5.45
C GLY A 142 1.07 5.16 -5.67
N SER A 143 0.73 5.98 -6.65
CA SER A 143 1.53 7.16 -7.05
C SER A 143 1.65 8.21 -5.93
N SER A 144 2.61 9.11 -6.02
CA SER A 144 2.64 10.29 -5.14
C SER A 144 1.38 11.14 -5.34
N GLY A 145 0.88 11.79 -4.29
CA GLY A 145 -0.28 12.69 -4.37
C GLY A 145 -1.67 12.04 -4.47
N VAL A 146 -1.77 10.71 -4.49
CA VAL A 146 -3.05 9.97 -4.47
C VAL A 146 -3.70 9.88 -3.07
N GLY A 147 -3.10 10.52 -2.05
CA GLY A 147 -3.69 10.58 -0.71
C GLY A 147 -3.34 9.42 0.25
N LYS A 148 -2.25 8.67 0.02
CA LYS A 148 -1.84 7.55 0.89
C LYS A 148 -1.60 7.96 2.35
N SER A 149 -0.80 9.00 2.59
CA SER A 149 -0.47 9.44 3.96
C SER A 149 -1.69 10.00 4.69
N THR A 150 -2.50 10.82 4.00
CA THR A 150 -3.78 11.29 4.54
C THR A 150 -4.70 10.11 4.87
N LEU A 151 -4.77 9.08 4.01
CA LEU A 151 -5.56 7.87 4.27
C LEU A 151 -5.10 7.13 5.53
N VAL A 152 -3.79 6.99 5.73
CA VAL A 152 -3.22 6.38 6.95
C VAL A 152 -3.62 7.18 8.19
N ASN A 153 -3.49 8.51 8.16
CA ASN A 153 -3.89 9.37 9.27
C ASN A 153 -5.39 9.24 9.59
N SER A 154 -6.24 9.26 8.56
CA SER A 154 -7.69 9.09 8.73
C SER A 154 -8.07 7.71 9.27
N LEU A 155 -7.32 6.65 8.93
CA LEU A 155 -7.54 5.29 9.48
C LEU A 155 -7.04 5.16 10.92
N ALA A 156 -5.92 5.79 11.27
CA ALA A 156 -5.37 5.77 12.62
C ALA A 156 -6.20 6.61 13.61
N GLY A 157 -6.99 7.57 13.12
CA GLY A 157 -7.74 8.51 13.96
C GLY A 157 -6.85 9.57 14.62
N GLU A 158 -5.57 9.58 14.30
CA GLU A 158 -4.55 10.52 14.76
C GLU A 158 -3.53 10.80 13.65
N THR A 159 -2.74 11.86 13.78
CA THR A 159 -1.68 12.18 12.82
C THR A 159 -0.47 11.28 13.06
N VAL A 160 -0.38 10.17 12.31
CA VAL A 160 0.72 9.20 12.41
C VAL A 160 1.83 9.47 11.37
N GLN A 161 1.47 9.98 10.19
CA GLN A 161 2.41 10.39 9.14
C GLN A 161 2.33 11.90 8.90
N LEU A 162 3.47 12.58 8.97
CA LEU A 162 3.58 13.97 8.53
C LEU A 162 3.27 14.03 7.03
N GLU A 163 2.30 14.85 6.64
CA GLU A 163 1.98 15.10 5.23
C GLU A 163 3.14 15.89 4.61
N GLY A 164 4.08 15.17 3.99
CA GLY A 164 5.14 15.80 3.20
C GLY A 164 4.53 16.50 2.00
N GLU A 165 4.63 17.83 1.95
CA GLU A 165 4.26 18.64 0.80
C GLU A 165 4.81 18.03 -0.50
N ILE A 166 3.97 18.02 -1.54
CA ILE A 166 4.36 17.60 -2.88
C ILE A 166 5.48 18.53 -3.34
N ARG A 167 6.72 18.05 -3.29
CA ARG A 167 7.89 18.80 -3.73
C ARG A 167 7.85 18.95 -5.26
N THR A 168 7.32 20.08 -5.73
CA THR A 168 7.42 20.55 -7.12
C THR A 168 8.87 20.93 -7.40
N GLY A 169 9.66 19.97 -7.87
CA GLY A 169 11.06 20.21 -8.20
C GLY A 169 11.83 18.91 -8.39
N ASP A 170 12.15 18.63 -9.64
CA ASP A 170 13.13 17.65 -10.11
C ASP A 170 12.71 16.17 -10.04
N GLY A 171 12.33 15.66 -11.23
CA GLY A 171 11.86 14.30 -11.53
C GLY A 171 12.87 13.15 -11.31
N LYS A 172 13.59 13.14 -10.19
CA LYS A 172 14.40 12.02 -9.71
C LYS A 172 14.23 11.86 -8.19
N GLY A 173 13.07 11.35 -7.78
CA GLY A 173 12.74 11.15 -6.36
C GLY A 173 13.43 9.92 -5.76
N ARG A 174 14.37 10.15 -4.84
CA ARG A 174 14.83 9.14 -3.88
C ARG A 174 13.80 9.07 -2.75
N HIS A 175 13.13 7.93 -2.61
CA HIS A 175 12.13 7.68 -1.58
C HIS A 175 12.74 7.82 -0.18
N THR A 176 12.20 8.73 0.63
CA THR A 176 12.42 8.69 2.08
C THR A 176 11.10 9.04 2.76
N THR A 177 10.37 8.00 3.18
CA THR A 177 9.40 8.08 4.27
C THR A 177 9.96 7.13 5.32
N THR A 178 10.36 7.68 6.46
CA THR A 178 10.79 6.93 7.66
C THR A 178 9.72 7.12 8.71
#